data_AF-A0A3D0X9S0-F1
#
_entry.id   AF-A0A3D0X9S0-F1
#
_cell.length_a   1.000
_cell.length_b   1.000
_cell.length_c   1.000
_cell.angle_alpha   90.00
_cell.angle_beta   90.00
_cell.angle_gamma   90.00
#
_symmetry.space_group_name_H-M   'P 1'
#
loop_
_entity.id
_entity.type
_entity.pdbx_description
1 polymer ?
#
loop_
_entity_poly.entity_id
_entity_poly.type
_entity_poly.pdbx_seq_one_letter_code
_entity_poly.pdbx_strand_id
1 'polypeptide(L)'
;MNDRELLKYWNDIPIGAKNAVSYEELSVKWHRTYRGVRKILELLSAADTGDNYILIRSSHGRGFFRTKDRRLIHRYRKEVINRANNVLKPLDKIYKVQARIAGGDVPNKQMTLNDTFMC
;
A
#
# COMPACT_ATOMS: atom_id res chain seq x y z
N MET A 1 18.76 -1.83 4.34
CA MET A 1 18.80 -0.42 3.89
C MET A 1 18.70 0.42 5.14
N ASN A 2 19.62 1.36 5.32
CA ASN A 2 19.61 2.22 6.52
C ASN A 2 18.68 3.42 6.33
N ASP A 3 18.37 4.13 7.42
CA ASP A 3 17.43 5.26 7.42
C ASP A 3 17.89 6.39 6.50
N ARG A 4 19.20 6.61 6.40
CA ARG A 4 19.78 7.64 5.52
C ARG A 4 19.55 7.33 4.04
N GLU A 5 19.66 6.07 3.63
CA GLU A 5 19.34 5.65 2.27
C GLU A 5 17.84 5.74 1.99
N LEU A 6 16.99 5.32 2.93
CA LEU A 6 15.53 5.45 2.81
C LEU A 6 15.11 6.91 2.62
N LEU A 7 15.68 7.83 3.41
CA LEU A 7 15.39 9.25 3.31
C LEU A 7 15.80 9.84 1.95
N LYS A 8 16.88 9.35 1.33
CA LYS A 8 17.25 9.74 -0.04
C LYS A 8 16.17 9.33 -1.05
N TYR A 9 15.75 8.07 -1.01
CA TYR A 9 14.68 7.59 -1.90
C TYR A 9 13.36 8.32 -1.66
N TRP A 10 13.04 8.64 -0.41
CA TRP A 10 11.86 9.44 -0.06
C TRP A 10 11.90 10.84 -0.69
N ASN A 11 13.03 11.54 -0.55
CA ASN A 11 13.22 12.88 -1.09
C ASN A 11 13.19 12.92 -2.62
N ASP A 12 13.56 11.81 -3.27
CA ASP A 12 13.47 11.66 -4.72
C ASP A 12 12.03 11.55 -5.25
N ILE A 13 11.07 11.18 -4.40
CA ILE A 13 9.66 11.14 -4.78
C ILE A 13 9.09 12.57 -4.75
N PRO A 14 8.53 13.06 -5.87
CA PRO A 14 8.03 14.42 -5.96
C PRO A 14 6.75 14.61 -5.16
N ILE A 15 6.50 15.86 -4.78
CA ILE A 15 5.27 16.28 -4.10
C ILE A 15 4.22 16.66 -5.15
N GLY A 16 3.00 16.15 -4.95
CA GLY A 16 1.80 16.48 -5.74
C GLY A 16 1.60 15.58 -6.96
N ALA A 17 0.33 15.27 -7.24
CA ALA A 17 -0.06 14.32 -8.29
C ALA A 17 0.32 14.75 -9.71
N LYS A 18 0.48 16.05 -9.96
CA LYS A 18 0.88 16.59 -11.28
C LYS A 18 2.31 16.18 -11.67
N ASN A 19 3.16 15.94 -10.67
CA ASN A 19 4.56 15.60 -10.84
C ASN A 19 4.81 14.10 -10.64
N ALA A 20 3.77 13.26 -10.67
CA ALA A 20 3.90 11.84 -10.35
C ALA A 20 4.90 11.15 -11.29
N VAL A 21 5.73 10.29 -10.72
CA VAL A 21 6.79 9.55 -11.44
C VAL A 21 6.45 8.08 -11.60
N SER A 22 6.75 7.54 -12.77
CA SER A 22 6.52 6.15 -13.14
C SER A 22 7.56 5.19 -12.54
N TYR A 23 7.30 3.88 -12.67
CA TYR A 23 8.31 2.86 -12.34
C TYR A 23 9.57 3.00 -13.21
N GLU A 24 9.42 3.36 -14.48
CA GLU A 24 10.52 3.51 -15.42
C GLU A 24 11.47 4.64 -15.00
N GLU A 25 10.90 5.82 -14.71
CA GLU A 25 11.67 6.97 -14.25
C GLU A 25 12.41 6.67 -12.94
N LEU A 26 11.75 6.01 -11.99
CA LEU A 26 12.40 5.60 -10.74
C LEU A 26 13.46 4.51 -10.95
N SER A 27 13.22 3.58 -11.88
CA SER A 27 14.15 2.51 -12.25
C SER A 27 15.44 3.10 -12.81
N VAL A 28 15.34 4.06 -13.72
CA VAL A 28 16.47 4.78 -14.30
C VAL A 28 17.17 5.60 -13.22
N LYS A 29 16.42 6.41 -12.47
CA LYS A 29 16.99 7.32 -11.45
C LYS A 29 17.72 6.59 -10.34
N TRP A 30 17.20 5.46 -9.89
CA TRP A 30 17.78 4.71 -8.77
C TRP A 30 18.76 3.61 -9.22
N HIS A 31 18.93 3.42 -10.53
CA HIS A 31 19.69 2.32 -11.11
C HIS A 31 19.27 0.96 -10.52
N ARG A 32 17.96 0.73 -10.44
CA ARG A 32 17.35 -0.49 -9.89
C ARG A 32 16.42 -1.12 -10.90
N THR A 33 16.26 -2.43 -10.85
CA THR A 33 15.20 -3.12 -11.59
C THR A 33 13.83 -2.75 -11.05
N TYR A 34 12.76 -2.97 -11.83
CA TYR A 34 11.38 -2.68 -11.39
C TYR A 34 11.03 -3.42 -10.09
N ARG A 35 11.53 -4.65 -9.93
CA ARG A 35 11.36 -5.42 -8.68
C ARG A 35 12.08 -4.75 -7.50
N GLY A 36 13.27 -4.19 -7.73
CA GLY A 36 14.01 -3.41 -6.74
C GLY A 36 13.27 -2.13 -6.35
N VAL A 37 12.82 -1.35 -7.33
CA VAL A 37 12.00 -0.14 -7.13
C VAL A 37 10.75 -0.48 -6.31
N ARG A 38 10.05 -1.56 -6.66
CA ARG A 38 8.86 -2.02 -5.93
C ARG A 38 9.16 -2.28 -4.44
N LYS A 39 10.25 -2.98 -4.14
CA LYS A 39 10.66 -3.26 -2.75
C LYS A 39 10.99 -1.98 -1.98
N ILE A 40 11.69 -1.03 -2.61
CA ILE A 40 11.99 0.27 -2.01
C ILE A 40 10.71 1.03 -1.69
N LEU A 41 9.77 1.12 -2.64
CA LEU A 41 8.50 1.80 -2.44
C LEU A 41 7.63 1.11 -1.37
N GLU A 42 7.71 -0.22 -1.21
CA GLU A 42 7.06 -0.95 -0.13
C GLU A 42 7.64 -0.55 1.24
N LEU A 43 8.96 -0.47 1.36
CA LEU A 43 9.63 0.00 2.58
C LEU A 43 9.28 1.46 2.90
N LEU A 44 9.29 2.34 1.89
CA LEU A 44 8.90 3.74 2.06
C LEU A 44 7.44 3.92 2.49
N SER A 45 6.55 2.97 2.15
CA SER A 45 5.14 3.04 2.57
C SER A 45 4.94 2.73 4.06
N ALA A 46 5.93 2.10 4.71
CA ALA A 46 5.87 1.70 6.11
C ALA A 46 6.82 2.50 7.02
N ALA A 47 7.77 3.23 6.43
CA ALA A 47 8.73 4.04 7.17
C ALA A 47 8.11 5.34 7.69
N ASP A 48 8.46 5.72 8.92
CA ASP A 48 8.29 7.10 9.37
C ASP A 48 9.47 7.93 8.84
N THR A 49 9.15 8.96 8.06
CA THR A 49 10.16 9.83 7.42
C THR A 49 10.30 11.18 8.12
N GLY A 50 9.56 11.39 9.21
CA GLY A 50 9.59 12.63 10.00
C GLY A 50 8.90 13.82 9.33
N ASP A 51 8.14 13.60 8.24
CA ASP A 51 7.35 14.64 7.57
C ASP A 51 5.83 14.32 7.55
N ASN A 52 5.04 15.28 7.08
CA ASN A 52 3.57 15.17 7.03
C ASN A 52 3.03 14.64 5.69
N TYR A 53 3.86 13.98 4.89
CA TYR A 53 3.49 13.51 3.56
C TYR A 53 3.30 12.00 3.54
N ILE A 54 2.31 11.57 2.76
CA ILE A 54 2.05 10.16 2.48
C ILE A 54 2.45 9.86 1.05
N LEU A 55 3.15 8.74 0.86
CA LEU A 55 3.43 8.19 -0.44
C LEU A 55 2.16 7.57 -1.04
N ILE A 56 1.76 8.09 -2.19
CA ILE A 56 0.65 7.58 -2.98
C ILE A 56 1.21 6.62 -4.04
N ARG A 57 0.73 5.38 -3.99
CA ARG A 57 1.04 4.31 -4.96
C ARG A 57 -0.26 3.74 -5.54
N SER A 58 -1.12 4.64 -6.01
CA SER A 58 -2.42 4.25 -6.53
C SER A 58 -2.27 3.44 -7.82
N SER A 59 -3.03 2.36 -7.95
CA SER A 59 -3.11 1.60 -9.22
C SER A 59 -3.88 2.34 -10.32
N HIS A 60 -4.57 3.43 -9.98
CA HIS A 60 -5.35 4.25 -10.91
C HIS A 60 -4.65 5.57 -11.27
N GLY A 61 -3.50 5.85 -10.67
CA GLY A 61 -2.73 7.08 -10.87
C GLY A 61 -1.69 6.96 -11.98
N ARG A 62 -1.13 8.11 -12.38
CA ARG A 62 -0.05 8.20 -13.39
C ARG A 62 1.32 7.77 -12.86
N GLY A 63 1.44 7.49 -11.57
CA GLY A 63 2.73 7.17 -10.94
C GLY A 63 2.72 7.37 -9.42
N PHE A 64 3.91 7.57 -8.88
CA PHE A 64 4.21 7.73 -7.47
C PHE A 64 4.45 9.19 -7.14
N PHE A 65 3.88 9.64 -6.03
CA PHE A 65 4.09 10.99 -5.53
C PHE A 65 3.78 11.05 -4.03
N ARG A 66 4.24 12.11 -3.38
CA ARG A 66 3.94 12.43 -1.98
C ARG A 66 2.85 13.48 -1.89
N THR A 67 1.97 13.36 -0.91
CA THR A 67 0.94 14.38 -0.67
C THR A 67 0.58 14.50 0.81
N LYS A 68 0.20 15.71 1.21
CA LYS A 68 -0.44 16.01 2.50
C LYS A 68 -1.94 16.35 2.36
N ASP A 69 -2.47 16.27 1.15
CA ASP A 69 -3.90 16.51 0.88
C ASP A 69 -4.74 15.38 1.47
N ARG A 70 -5.50 15.72 2.51
CA ARG A 70 -6.40 14.80 3.22
C ARG A 70 -7.41 14.09 2.32
N ARG A 71 -7.91 14.76 1.26
CA ARG A 71 -8.89 14.16 0.34
C ARG A 71 -8.25 13.05 -0.49
N LEU A 72 -7.04 13.28 -0.99
CA LEU A 72 -6.28 12.28 -1.73
C LEU A 72 -5.86 11.11 -0.82
N ILE A 73 -5.40 11.42 0.40
CA ILE A 73 -5.04 10.40 1.40
C ILE A 73 -6.24 9.52 1.73
N HIS A 74 -7.41 10.10 1.97
CA HIS A 74 -8.64 9.34 2.25
C HIS A 74 -9.04 8.42 1.10
N ARG A 75 -8.97 8.92 -0.14
CA ARG A 75 -9.24 8.11 -1.34
C ARG A 75 -8.26 6.95 -1.46
N TYR A 76 -6.97 7.23 -1.26
CA TYR A 76 -5.94 6.21 -1.32
C TYR A 76 -6.09 5.16 -0.21
N ARG A 77 -6.45 5.57 1.01
CA ARG A 77 -6.79 4.67 2.12
C ARG A 77 -7.91 3.70 1.73
N LYS A 78 -9.00 4.20 1.14
CA LYS A 78 -10.10 3.34 0.65
C LYS A 78 -9.61 2.34 -0.40
N GLU A 79 -8.75 2.77 -1.33
CA GLU A 79 -8.16 1.89 -2.33
C GLU A 79 -7.32 0.77 -1.68
N VAL A 80 -6.47 1.12 -0.71
CA VAL A 80 -5.63 0.15 0.01
C VAL A 80 -6.49 -0.86 0.77
N ILE A 81 -7.53 -0.41 1.48
CA ILE A 81 -8.43 -1.31 2.21
C ILE A 81 -9.17 -2.24 1.23
N ASN A 82 -9.69 -1.71 0.12
CA ASN A 82 -10.38 -2.52 -0.88
C ASN A 82 -9.45 -3.58 -1.50
N ARG A 83 -8.20 -3.20 -1.79
CA ARG A 83 -7.18 -4.14 -2.28
C ARG A 83 -6.89 -5.23 -1.24
N ALA A 84 -6.69 -4.84 0.01
CA ALA A 84 -6.43 -5.79 1.09
C ALA A 84 -7.61 -6.76 1.30
N ASN A 85 -8.85 -6.26 1.32
CA ASN A 85 -10.04 -7.10 1.37
C ASN A 85 -10.08 -8.11 0.21
N ASN A 86 -9.78 -7.69 -1.02
CA ASN A 86 -9.72 -8.60 -2.18
C ASN A 86 -8.62 -9.67 -2.05
N VAL A 87 -7.47 -9.32 -1.49
CA VAL A 87 -6.37 -10.28 -1.24
C VAL A 87 -6.74 -11.26 -0.14
N LEU A 88 -7.50 -10.84 0.87
CA LEU A 88 -7.90 -11.67 2.01
C LEU A 88 -9.14 -12.54 1.72
N LYS A 89 -9.95 -12.23 0.70
CA LYS A 89 -11.15 -13.03 0.29
C LYS A 89 -10.92 -14.55 0.23
N PRO A 90 -9.81 -15.07 -0.31
CA PRO A 90 -9.57 -16.51 -0.34
C PRO A 90 -9.49 -17.15 1.06
N LEU A 91 -9.10 -16.40 2.10
CA LEU A 91 -9.03 -16.89 3.47
C LEU A 91 -10.40 -17.30 3.99
N ASP A 92 -11.46 -16.57 3.66
CA ASP A 92 -12.84 -16.94 4.04
C ASP A 92 -13.20 -18.34 3.55
N LYS A 93 -12.78 -18.69 2.32
CA LYS A 93 -13.00 -20.03 1.78
C LYS A 93 -12.21 -21.08 2.57
N ILE A 94 -10.94 -20.79 2.89
CA ILE A 94 -10.08 -21.69 3.68
C ILE A 94 -10.73 -21.96 5.05
N TYR A 95 -11.16 -20.92 5.76
CA TYR A 95 -11.80 -21.07 7.07
C TYR A 95 -13.10 -21.87 7.01
N LYS A 96 -13.96 -21.62 6.01
CA LYS A 96 -15.19 -22.40 5.80
C LYS A 96 -14.91 -23.89 5.58
N VAL A 97 -13.88 -24.21 4.80
CA VAL A 97 -13.48 -25.59 4.53
C VAL A 97 -12.91 -26.24 5.79
N GLN A 98 -12.03 -25.55 6.52
CA GLN A 98 -11.45 -26.05 7.78
C GLN A 98 -12.50 -26.31 8.85
N ALA A 99 -13.48 -25.41 9.04
CA ALA A 99 -14.57 -25.59 9.99
C ALA A 99 -15.41 -26.85 9.68
N ARG A 100 -15.74 -27.09 8.40
CA ARG A 100 -16.45 -28.30 7.97
C ARG A 100 -15.66 -29.58 8.23
N ILE A 101 -14.35 -29.57 8.00
CA ILE A 101 -13.48 -30.72 8.28
C ILE A 101 -13.42 -31.01 9.79
N ALA A 102 -13.39 -29.96 10.61
CA ALA A 102 -13.33 -30.08 12.07
C ALA A 102 -14.69 -30.38 12.74
N GLY A 103 -15.79 -30.45 11.99
CA GLY A 103 -17.14 -30.67 12.52
C GLY A 103 -17.73 -29.48 13.30
N GLY A 104 -17.18 -28.27 13.12
CA GLY A 104 -17.64 -27.05 13.80
C GLY A 104 -18.57 -26.18 12.93
N ASP A 105 -19.39 -25.35 13.59
CA ASP A 105 -20.23 -24.35 12.91
C ASP A 105 -19.38 -23.30 12.20
N VAL A 106 -19.80 -22.94 10.98
CA VAL A 106 -19.11 -21.95 10.17
C VAL A 106 -19.40 -20.54 10.73
N PRO A 107 -18.38 -19.75 11.11
CA PRO A 107 -18.62 -18.37 11.53
C PRO A 107 -19.24 -17.55 10.38
N ASN A 108 -20.38 -16.92 10.65
CA ASN A 108 -21.23 -16.24 9.67
C ASN A 108 -20.75 -14.82 9.27
N LYS A 109 -19.54 -14.40 9.66
CA LYS A 109 -19.07 -13.03 9.42
C LYS A 109 -17.88 -13.02 8.47
N GLN A 110 -18.02 -12.35 7.31
CA GLN A 110 -16.88 -11.95 6.48
C GLN A 110 -16.01 -11.01 7.30
N MET A 111 -14.75 -11.35 7.49
CA MET A 111 -13.82 -10.49 8.22
C MET A 111 -13.37 -9.38 7.27
N THR A 112 -14.03 -8.22 7.34
CA THR A 112 -13.65 -7.07 6.52
C THR A 112 -12.74 -6.14 7.31
N LEU A 113 -11.70 -5.60 6.67
CA LEU A 113 -10.82 -4.61 7.32
C LEU A 113 -11.55 -3.29 7.63
N ASN A 114 -12.73 -3.06 7.04
CA ASN A 114 -13.56 -1.90 7.35
C ASN A 114 -14.08 -1.93 8.80
N ASP A 115 -14.26 -3.11 9.39
CA ASP A 115 -14.75 -3.26 10.76
C ASP A 115 -13.65 -2.97 11.81
N THR A 116 -12.37 -3.01 11.41
CA THR A 116 -11.22 -2.89 12.31
C THR A 116 -10.61 -1.49 12.36
N PHE A 117 -10.81 -0.67 11.32
CA PHE A 117 -10.12 0.63 11.18
C PHE A 117 -11.06 1.86 11.18
N MET A 118 -12.33 1.72 11.52
CA MET A 118 -13.27 2.86 11.66
C MET A 118 -13.14 3.55 13.04
N CYS A 119 -11.96 4.12 13.32
CA CYS A 119 -11.79 5.18 14.30
C CYS A 119 -11.42 6.49 13.57
#